data_AF-A1TLX6-F1
#
_entry.id   AF-A1TLX6-F1
#
_cell.length_a   1.000
_cell.length_b   1.000
_cell.length_c   1.000
_cell.angle_alpha   90.00
_cell.angle_beta   90.00
_cell.angle_gamma   90.00
#
_symmetry.space_group_name_H-M   'P 1'
#
loop_
_entity.id
_entity.type
_entity.pdbx_description
1 polymer ?
#
loop_
_entity_poly.entity_id
_entity_poly.type
_entity_poly.pdbx_seq_one_letter_code
_entity_poly.pdbx_strand_id
1 'polypeptide(L)'
;MTNVQRYRFNAALTCFTRHDEATNQQLRNHPGNPQKDRSTETDFPARLAARRVQTGASAGPRQFLLNPQKEIKAVGYAPNRVATTGTSKPGVLCATDGLDLCFAVGVGGKKPSTGEAKARVFHVMPNNMPLPVAQYVNKLTDQGYEVKAAIHGGDTGSTASVNAVNRMSRMLQGLDVPIEFNDTAGGSSRNGTFGAVVEDGDVRFVTQLVSPGRR
;
A
#
# COMPACT_ATOMS: atom_id res chain seq x y z
N MET A 1 -16.33 16.08 2.46
CA MET A 1 -15.91 15.48 1.17
C MET A 1 -15.27 14.13 1.45
N THR A 2 -15.57 13.12 0.64
CA THR A 2 -15.02 11.77 0.85
C THR A 2 -13.62 11.71 0.24
N ASN A 3 -12.60 11.29 0.98
CA ASN A 3 -11.26 11.16 0.41
C ASN A 3 -11.22 10.00 -0.61
N VAL A 4 -11.14 10.33 -1.90
CA VAL A 4 -11.06 9.37 -3.00
C VAL A 4 -9.64 8.81 -3.09
N GLN A 5 -9.53 7.51 -2.85
CA GLN A 5 -8.26 6.79 -2.88
C GLN A 5 -7.89 6.20 -4.24
N ARG A 6 -8.52 6.64 -5.34
CA ARG A 6 -8.22 6.11 -6.67
C ARG A 6 -7.53 7.17 -7.52
N TYR A 7 -6.48 6.74 -8.22
CA TYR A 7 -5.62 7.56 -9.03
C TYR A 7 -5.37 6.89 -10.38
N ARG A 8 -5.06 7.70 -11.38
CA ARG A 8 -4.52 7.25 -12.66
C ARG A 8 -3.12 7.80 -12.83
N PHE A 9 -2.21 6.95 -13.31
CA PHE A 9 -0.87 7.41 -13.70
C PHE A 9 -0.90 7.97 -15.13
N ASN A 10 -0.35 9.18 -15.29
CA ASN A 10 -0.11 9.80 -16.59
C ASN A 10 1.39 9.68 -16.92
N ALA A 11 1.74 8.81 -17.86
CA ALA A 11 3.12 8.57 -18.25
C ALA A 11 3.77 9.79 -18.95
N ALA A 12 3.00 10.59 -19.70
CA ALA A 12 3.54 11.75 -20.41
C ALA A 12 4.01 12.84 -19.45
N LEU A 13 3.28 13.04 -18.35
CA LEU A 13 3.58 14.04 -17.32
C LEU A 13 4.28 13.46 -16.09
N THR A 14 4.45 12.14 -16.02
CA THR A 14 4.92 11.39 -14.84
C THR A 14 4.22 11.88 -13.56
N CYS A 15 2.89 11.81 -13.56
CA CYS A 15 2.09 12.28 -12.43
C CYS A 15 0.91 11.35 -12.13
N PHE A 16 0.37 11.48 -10.92
CA PHE A 16 -0.84 10.78 -10.49
C PHE A 16 -1.99 11.76 -10.40
N THR A 17 -3.06 11.50 -11.15
CA THR A 17 -4.29 12.29 -11.12
C THR A 17 -5.34 11.53 -10.31
N ARG A 18 -5.89 12.17 -9.27
CA ARG A 18 -6.98 11.60 -8.48
C ARG A 18 -8.25 11.54 -9.33
N HIS A 19 -8.97 10.42 -9.26
CA HIS A 19 -10.29 10.33 -9.86
C HIS A 19 -11.31 11.21 -9.11
N ASP A 20 -12.30 11.74 -9.83
CA ASP A 20 -13.48 12.33 -9.19
C ASP A 20 -14.36 11.27 -8.51
N GLU A 21 -15.34 11.70 -7.71
CA GLU A 21 -16.21 10.81 -6.95
C GLU A 21 -17.07 9.90 -7.84
N ALA A 22 -17.52 10.41 -9.00
CA ALA A 22 -18.37 9.68 -9.93
C ALA A 22 -17.61 8.53 -10.61
N THR A 23 -16.44 8.83 -11.17
CA THR A 23 -15.52 7.85 -11.75
C THR A 23 -15.08 6.84 -10.69
N ASN A 24 -14.77 7.31 -9.48
CA ASN A 24 -14.42 6.43 -8.36
C ASN A 24 -15.54 5.45 -8.02
N GLN A 25 -16.80 5.88 -8.06
CA GLN A 25 -17.96 5.02 -7.80
C GLN A 25 -18.10 3.93 -8.87
N GLN A 26 -17.98 4.30 -10.14
CA GLN A 26 -18.08 3.38 -11.28
C GLN A 26 -17.01 2.29 -11.26
N LEU A 27 -15.77 2.61 -10.84
CA LEU A 27 -14.65 1.67 -10.80
C LEU A 27 -14.67 0.69 -9.60
N ARG A 28 -15.72 0.70 -8.77
CA ARG A 28 -15.88 -0.22 -7.61
C ARG A 28 -16.44 -1.56 -8.06
N ASN A 29 -16.02 -2.62 -7.36
CA ASN A 29 -16.62 -3.95 -7.51
C ASN A 29 -18.08 -3.98 -7.03
N HIS A 30 -18.46 -3.06 -6.14
CA HIS A 30 -19.81 -2.92 -5.61
C HIS A 30 -20.24 -1.44 -5.72
N PRO A 31 -20.62 -1.00 -6.93
CA PRO A 31 -21.00 0.38 -7.19
C PRO A 31 -22.36 0.76 -6.58
N GLY A 32 -23.12 -0.20 -6.03
CA GLY A 32 -24.35 0.06 -5.27
C GLY A 32 -24.12 0.41 -3.80
N ASN A 33 -22.96 0.09 -3.22
CA ASN A 33 -22.71 0.32 -1.79
C ASN A 33 -22.23 1.77 -1.55
N PRO A 34 -22.56 2.40 -0.41
CA PRO A 34 -21.99 3.68 -0.03
C PRO A 34 -20.46 3.67 -0.04
N GLN A 35 -19.84 4.80 -0.39
CA GLN A 35 -18.39 4.94 -0.26
C GLN A 35 -18.01 4.89 1.22
N LYS A 36 -16.87 4.27 1.53
CA LYS A 36 -16.34 4.32 2.89
C LYS A 36 -16.02 5.77 3.22
N ASP A 37 -16.47 6.26 4.38
CA ASP A 37 -16.04 7.57 4.85
C ASP A 37 -14.53 7.56 5.18
N ARG A 38 -13.84 8.47 4.52
CA ARG A 38 -12.40 8.69 4.58
C ARG A 38 -12.06 10.15 4.82
N SER A 39 -13.02 10.96 5.27
CA SER A 39 -12.84 12.38 5.61
C SER A 39 -11.73 12.64 6.64
N THR A 40 -11.36 11.62 7.43
CA THR A 40 -10.30 11.67 8.45
C THR A 40 -8.93 11.21 7.95
N GLU A 41 -8.83 10.78 6.69
CA GLU A 41 -7.57 10.37 6.06
C GLU A 41 -7.02 11.53 5.23
N THR A 42 -5.71 11.72 5.25
CA THR A 42 -5.05 12.67 4.34
C THR A 42 -5.01 12.12 2.92
N ASP A 43 -4.91 13.04 1.97
CA ASP A 43 -4.66 12.66 0.58
C ASP A 43 -3.34 11.90 0.45
N PHE A 44 -3.31 10.97 -0.50
CA PHE A 44 -2.06 10.36 -0.94
C PHE A 44 -1.16 11.47 -1.49
N PRO A 45 0.12 11.55 -1.10
CA PRO A 45 1.02 12.62 -1.54
C PRO A 45 1.49 12.37 -2.98
N ALA A 46 0.57 12.47 -3.93
CA ALA A 46 0.74 12.15 -5.35
C ALA A 46 1.92 12.88 -5.99
N ARG A 47 2.16 14.15 -5.63
CA ARG A 47 3.31 14.91 -6.13
C ARG A 47 4.65 14.38 -5.64
N LEU A 48 4.72 13.92 -4.39
CA LEU A 48 5.93 13.31 -3.83
C LEU A 48 6.21 11.96 -4.49
N ALA A 49 5.18 11.12 -4.58
CA ALA A 49 5.29 9.82 -5.24
C ALA A 49 5.74 9.97 -6.70
N ALA A 50 5.16 10.92 -7.44
CA ALA A 50 5.53 11.22 -8.83
C ALA A 50 7.02 11.56 -8.99
N ARG A 51 7.60 12.35 -8.08
CA ARG A 51 9.04 12.72 -8.10
C ARG A 51 9.97 11.53 -7.87
N ARG A 52 9.45 10.43 -7.33
CA ARG A 52 10.19 9.21 -7.02
C ARG A 52 10.02 8.12 -8.08
N VAL A 53 9.17 8.35 -9.08
CA VAL A 53 9.00 7.43 -10.21
C VAL A 53 10.26 7.47 -11.07
N GLN A 54 10.89 6.32 -11.25
CA GLN A 54 12.02 6.14 -12.15
C GLN A 54 11.51 5.90 -13.57
N THR A 55 12.29 6.29 -14.58
CA THR A 55 11.99 5.99 -15.99
C THR A 55 12.83 4.80 -16.46
N GLY A 56 12.20 3.82 -17.10
CA GLY A 56 12.92 2.70 -17.70
C GLY A 56 12.12 1.40 -17.69
N ALA A 57 12.79 0.29 -17.98
CA ALA A 57 12.23 -1.04 -17.78
C ALA A 57 12.29 -1.41 -16.29
N SER A 58 11.27 -2.13 -15.81
CA SER A 58 11.33 -2.75 -14.48
C SER A 58 12.36 -3.87 -14.51
N ALA A 59 13.42 -3.76 -13.71
CA ALA A 59 14.52 -4.72 -13.64
C ALA A 59 14.85 -5.17 -12.21
N GLY A 60 14.29 -4.48 -11.20
CA GLY A 60 14.54 -4.77 -9.79
C GLY A 60 13.45 -5.65 -9.14
N PRO A 61 13.79 -6.43 -8.10
CA PRO A 61 12.88 -7.39 -7.46
C PRO A 61 11.65 -6.73 -6.80
N ARG A 62 11.75 -5.44 -6.43
CA ARG A 62 10.68 -4.66 -5.78
C ARG A 62 10.22 -3.46 -6.62
N GLN A 63 10.48 -3.50 -7.94
CA GLN A 63 10.04 -2.48 -8.89
C GLN A 63 8.69 -2.82 -9.49
N PHE A 64 7.81 -1.83 -9.63
CA PHE A 64 6.53 -1.97 -10.31
C PHE A 64 6.48 -1.08 -11.54
N LEU A 65 6.30 -1.70 -12.72
CA LEU A 65 6.05 -0.96 -13.95
C LEU A 65 4.61 -0.42 -13.94
N LEU A 66 4.48 0.89 -13.86
CA LEU A 66 3.20 1.57 -13.88
C LEU A 66 2.51 1.37 -15.23
N ASN A 67 1.23 1.00 -15.17
CA ASN A 67 0.38 0.82 -16.33
C ASN A 67 -0.63 1.99 -16.40
N PRO A 68 -0.50 2.92 -17.37
CA PRO A 68 -1.41 4.07 -17.53
C PRO A 68 -2.89 3.71 -17.78
N GLN A 69 -3.17 2.45 -18.12
CA GLN A 69 -4.52 1.91 -18.35
C GLN A 69 -5.12 1.25 -17.10
N LYS A 70 -4.34 1.08 -16.03
CA LYS A 70 -4.82 0.51 -14.76
C LYS A 70 -5.02 1.60 -13.71
N GLU A 71 -6.08 1.45 -12.91
CA GLU A 71 -6.24 2.28 -11.74
C GLU A 71 -5.18 1.96 -10.67
N ILE A 72 -4.84 2.96 -9.87
CA ILE A 72 -4.02 2.82 -8.67
C ILE A 72 -4.92 3.16 -7.49
N LYS A 73 -4.83 2.37 -6.43
CA LYS A 73 -5.48 2.64 -5.16
C LYS A 73 -4.43 3.15 -4.18
N ALA A 74 -4.49 4.40 -3.78
CA ALA A 74 -3.47 4.99 -2.92
C ALA A 74 -4.06 5.72 -1.72
N VAL A 75 -3.32 5.71 -0.60
CA VAL A 75 -3.75 6.28 0.67
C VAL A 75 -2.64 7.12 1.31
N GLY A 76 -3.00 8.22 1.95
CA GLY A 76 -2.13 8.98 2.87
C GLY A 76 -2.14 8.38 4.28
N TYR A 77 -2.10 9.23 5.31
CA TYR A 77 -2.12 8.82 6.71
C TYR A 77 -3.40 9.22 7.42
N ALA A 78 -3.59 8.75 8.65
CA ALA A 78 -4.63 9.27 9.55
C ALA A 78 -4.10 9.37 10.99
N PRO A 79 -4.22 10.54 11.66
CA PRO A 79 -3.66 10.76 13.00
C PRO A 79 -4.09 9.75 14.08
N ASN A 80 -5.35 9.33 14.03
CA ASN A 80 -5.99 8.59 15.12
C ASN A 80 -6.40 7.15 14.73
N ARG A 81 -6.03 6.69 13.53
CA ARG A 81 -6.32 5.32 13.07
C ARG A 81 -5.36 4.92 11.96
N VAL A 82 -5.24 3.62 11.70
CA VAL A 82 -4.49 3.13 10.55
C VAL A 82 -5.27 3.40 9.26
N ALA A 83 -4.68 4.16 8.34
CA ALA A 83 -5.25 4.38 7.00
C ALA A 83 -4.88 3.20 6.10
N THR A 84 -5.81 2.77 5.24
CA THR A 84 -5.58 1.57 4.42
C THR A 84 -6.34 1.57 3.10
N THR A 85 -5.72 0.91 2.12
CA THR A 85 -6.31 0.56 0.83
C THR A 85 -5.92 -0.86 0.41
N GLY A 86 -6.74 -1.51 -0.41
CA GLY A 86 -6.52 -2.91 -0.77
C GLY A 86 -7.22 -3.33 -2.06
N THR A 87 -6.81 -4.48 -2.58
CA THR A 87 -7.28 -5.01 -3.85
C THR A 87 -7.20 -6.53 -3.89
N SER A 88 -8.08 -7.13 -4.68
CA SER A 88 -8.01 -8.51 -5.15
C SER A 88 -7.98 -8.57 -6.69
N LYS A 89 -7.96 -7.40 -7.36
CA LYS A 89 -7.91 -7.30 -8.82
C LYS A 89 -6.45 -7.44 -9.29
N PRO A 90 -6.16 -8.34 -10.24
CA PRO A 90 -4.82 -8.46 -10.81
C PRO A 90 -4.32 -7.17 -11.47
N GLY A 91 -3.04 -6.84 -11.25
CA GLY A 91 -2.35 -5.69 -11.82
C GLY A 91 -2.79 -4.31 -11.31
N VAL A 92 -3.67 -4.24 -10.30
CA VAL A 92 -4.04 -2.99 -9.62
C VAL A 92 -3.07 -2.75 -8.47
N LEU A 93 -2.32 -1.66 -8.52
CA LEU A 93 -1.41 -1.28 -7.45
C LEU A 93 -2.18 -0.68 -6.27
N CYS A 94 -1.93 -1.19 -5.06
CA CYS A 94 -2.25 -0.53 -3.81
C CYS A 94 -0.99 0.15 -3.27
N ALA A 95 -1.04 1.44 -2.93
CA ALA A 95 0.17 2.18 -2.56
C ALA A 95 -0.03 3.20 -1.44
N THR A 96 1.08 3.58 -0.82
CA THR A 96 1.21 4.72 0.07
C THR A 96 2.62 5.32 -0.07
N ASP A 97 2.81 6.53 0.41
CA ASP A 97 4.05 7.30 0.29
C ASP A 97 4.09 8.36 1.43
N GLY A 98 5.19 9.10 1.57
CA GLY A 98 5.41 10.04 2.66
C GLY A 98 5.63 9.35 4.00
N LEU A 99 6.42 8.26 3.99
CA LEU A 99 6.64 7.37 5.13
C LEU A 99 7.77 7.84 6.04
N ASP A 100 7.93 9.13 6.30
CA ASP A 100 9.05 9.68 7.07
C ASP A 100 9.12 9.08 8.49
N LEU A 101 8.35 9.62 9.44
CA LEU A 101 8.19 8.99 10.77
C LEU A 101 7.23 7.80 10.74
N CYS A 102 6.30 7.80 9.78
CA CYS A 102 5.34 6.73 9.54
C CYS A 102 6.01 5.54 8.88
N PHE A 103 5.35 4.39 8.88
CA PHE A 103 5.79 3.23 8.10
C PHE A 103 4.58 2.58 7.44
N ALA A 104 4.85 1.86 6.36
CA ALA A 104 3.85 1.07 5.68
C ALA A 104 3.95 -0.39 6.08
N VAL A 105 2.80 -1.05 6.16
CA VAL A 105 2.70 -2.50 6.23
C VAL A 105 1.92 -2.99 5.04
N GLY A 106 2.50 -3.89 4.26
CA GLY A 106 1.79 -4.68 3.29
C GLY A 106 1.37 -5.99 3.92
N VAL A 107 0.11 -6.38 3.75
CA VAL A 107 -0.37 -7.73 4.06
C VAL A 107 -0.91 -8.32 2.78
N GLY A 108 -0.34 -9.45 2.40
CA GLY A 108 -0.76 -10.25 1.27
C GLY A 108 -1.30 -11.58 1.73
N GLY A 109 -2.31 -12.10 1.03
CA GLY A 109 -2.79 -13.46 1.22
C GLY A 109 -2.98 -14.14 -0.12
N LYS A 110 -2.53 -15.37 -0.22
CA LYS A 110 -2.82 -16.30 -1.33
C LYS A 110 -3.68 -17.44 -0.80
N LYS A 111 -4.68 -17.87 -1.55
CA LYS A 111 -5.51 -19.03 -1.21
C LYS A 111 -5.20 -20.17 -2.17
N PRO A 112 -4.36 -21.15 -1.79
CA PRO A 112 -3.91 -22.21 -2.69
C PRO A 112 -5.06 -23.00 -3.32
N SER A 113 -6.15 -23.20 -2.57
CA SER A 113 -7.29 -23.99 -3.03
C SER A 113 -8.07 -23.36 -4.19
N THR A 114 -7.95 -22.05 -4.41
CA THR A 114 -8.68 -21.34 -5.48
C THR A 114 -7.79 -20.48 -6.37
N GLY A 115 -6.51 -20.30 -6.03
CA GLY A 115 -5.61 -19.37 -6.71
C GLY A 115 -5.96 -17.89 -6.48
N GLU A 116 -6.88 -17.58 -5.57
CA GLU A 116 -7.24 -16.20 -5.24
C GLU A 116 -6.14 -15.52 -4.42
N ALA A 117 -5.88 -14.24 -4.71
CA ALA A 117 -4.97 -13.43 -3.93
C ALA A 117 -5.56 -12.07 -3.56
N LYS A 118 -5.15 -11.55 -2.41
CA LYS A 118 -5.59 -10.26 -1.85
C LYS A 118 -4.41 -9.53 -1.25
N ALA A 119 -4.29 -8.24 -1.59
CA ALA A 119 -3.27 -7.37 -1.05
C ALA A 119 -3.92 -6.17 -0.33
N ARG A 120 -3.30 -5.74 0.77
CA ARG A 120 -3.66 -4.53 1.49
C ARG A 120 -2.43 -3.80 1.97
N VAL A 121 -2.43 -2.48 1.78
CA VAL A 121 -1.42 -1.56 2.30
C VAL A 121 -2.03 -0.76 3.44
N PHE A 122 -1.27 -0.63 4.52
CA PHE A 122 -1.59 0.15 5.70
C PHE A 122 -0.54 1.25 5.86
N HIS A 123 -0.96 2.50 5.99
CA HIS A 123 -0.09 3.60 6.40
C HIS A 123 -0.25 3.80 7.91
N VAL A 124 0.85 3.60 8.65
CA VAL A 124 0.85 3.52 10.11
C VAL A 124 1.67 4.67 10.68
N MET A 125 1.04 5.52 11.47
CA MET A 125 1.73 6.53 12.26
C MET A 125 2.29 5.91 13.55
N PRO A 126 3.35 6.48 14.16
CA PRO A 126 3.94 5.94 15.39
C PRO A 126 2.96 5.74 16.57
N ASN A 127 1.93 6.59 16.67
CA ASN A 127 0.91 6.52 17.72
C ASN A 127 -0.27 5.60 17.39
N ASN A 128 -0.35 5.06 16.16
CA ASN A 128 -1.45 4.19 15.78
C ASN A 128 -1.34 2.83 16.45
N MET A 129 -2.47 2.29 16.89
CA MET A 129 -2.54 0.90 17.35
C MET A 129 -2.56 -0.04 16.13
N PRO A 130 -1.80 -1.15 16.14
CA PRO A 130 -1.69 -2.05 15.00
C PRO A 130 -2.93 -2.97 14.84
N LEU A 131 -3.95 -2.82 15.69
CA LEU A 131 -5.15 -3.65 15.73
C LEU A 131 -5.82 -3.85 14.34
N PRO A 132 -5.98 -2.83 13.48
CA PRO A 132 -6.57 -3.04 12.15
C PRO A 132 -5.75 -3.98 11.25
N VAL A 133 -4.43 -4.06 11.45
CA VAL A 133 -3.55 -5.00 10.73
C VAL A 133 -3.78 -6.41 11.24
N ALA A 134 -3.75 -6.62 12.57
CA ALA A 134 -4.05 -7.91 13.19
C ALA A 134 -5.41 -8.46 12.77
N GLN A 135 -6.45 -7.63 12.81
CA GLN A 135 -7.80 -8.00 12.38
C GLN A 135 -7.86 -8.46 10.92
N TYR A 136 -7.07 -7.84 10.05
CA TYR A 136 -7.02 -8.23 8.63
C TYR A 136 -6.24 -9.54 8.43
N VAL A 137 -5.14 -9.74 9.15
CA VAL A 137 -4.38 -11.00 9.16
C VAL A 137 -5.26 -12.16 9.62
N ASN A 138 -5.92 -12.02 10.78
CA ASN A 138 -6.80 -13.06 11.31
C ASN A 138 -7.91 -13.37 10.32
N LYS A 139 -8.56 -12.35 9.77
CA LYS A 139 -9.59 -12.53 8.74
C LYS A 139 -9.09 -13.32 7.53
N LEU A 140 -7.88 -13.04 7.02
CA LEU A 140 -7.34 -13.79 5.88
C LEU A 140 -7.04 -15.24 6.27
N THR A 141 -6.44 -15.45 7.44
CA THR A 141 -6.13 -16.77 7.99
C THR A 141 -7.39 -17.62 8.16
N ASP A 142 -8.44 -17.05 8.77
CA ASP A 142 -9.76 -17.69 8.95
C ASP A 142 -10.42 -18.06 7.61
N GLN A 143 -10.12 -17.29 6.56
CA GLN A 143 -10.61 -17.54 5.21
C GLN A 143 -9.77 -18.56 4.43
N GLY A 144 -8.74 -19.13 5.05
CA GLY A 144 -7.83 -20.12 4.46
C GLY A 144 -6.79 -19.53 3.50
N TYR A 145 -6.43 -18.25 3.66
CA TYR A 145 -5.30 -17.67 2.93
C TYR A 145 -4.01 -17.96 3.69
N GLU A 146 -2.96 -18.33 2.96
CA GLU A 146 -1.57 -18.24 3.40
C GLU A 146 -1.17 -16.76 3.40
N VAL A 147 -0.85 -16.22 4.58
CA VAL A 147 -0.60 -14.79 4.78
C VAL A 147 0.90 -14.50 4.82
N LYS A 148 1.32 -13.39 4.21
CA LYS A 148 2.66 -12.82 4.34
C LYS A 148 2.59 -11.31 4.49
N ALA A 149 3.65 -10.72 5.02
CA ALA A 149 3.73 -9.28 5.23
C ALA A 149 5.07 -8.69 4.75
N ALA A 150 5.09 -7.37 4.58
CA ALA A 150 6.31 -6.59 4.40
C ALA A 150 6.18 -5.24 5.09
N ILE A 151 7.30 -4.70 5.57
CA ILE A 151 7.37 -3.41 6.27
C ILE A 151 8.36 -2.51 5.56
N HIS A 152 8.00 -1.24 5.35
CA HIS A 152 8.85 -0.24 4.69
C HIS A 152 8.66 1.16 5.28
N GLY A 153 9.72 1.96 5.30
CA GLY A 153 9.70 3.34 5.78
C GLY A 153 10.17 3.49 7.22
N GLY A 154 9.65 4.49 7.93
CA GLY A 154 10.04 4.77 9.31
C GLY A 154 11.41 5.43 9.43
N ASP A 155 11.69 5.95 10.62
CA ASP A 155 12.87 6.76 10.89
C ASP A 155 13.63 6.22 12.11
N THR A 156 14.86 5.75 11.88
CA THR A 156 15.73 5.24 12.94
C THR A 156 16.25 6.32 13.87
N GLY A 157 16.20 7.60 13.46
CA GLY A 157 16.47 8.75 14.31
C GLY A 157 15.33 9.04 15.31
N SER A 158 14.16 8.40 15.16
CA SER A 158 12.99 8.63 16.00
C SER A 158 12.64 7.42 16.85
N THR A 159 12.82 7.54 18.16
CA THR A 159 12.42 6.52 19.16
C THR A 159 10.95 6.10 18.99
N ALA A 160 10.06 7.03 18.68
CA ALA A 160 8.64 6.73 18.48
C ALA A 160 8.42 5.85 17.24
N SER A 161 9.08 6.18 16.13
CA SER A 161 8.99 5.40 14.88
C SER A 161 9.56 3.99 15.07
N VAL A 162 10.75 3.88 15.65
CA VAL A 162 11.41 2.59 15.97
C VAL A 162 10.52 1.72 16.86
N ASN A 163 9.96 2.29 17.94
CA ASN A 163 9.09 1.54 18.85
C ASN A 163 7.81 1.05 18.16
N ALA A 164 7.26 1.82 17.23
CA ALA A 164 6.06 1.45 16.50
C ALA A 164 6.33 0.32 15.48
N VAL A 165 7.44 0.39 14.74
CA VAL A 165 7.90 -0.69 13.83
C VAL A 165 8.18 -1.98 14.63
N ASN A 166 8.86 -1.89 15.76
CA ASN A 166 9.14 -3.05 16.63
C ASN A 166 7.86 -3.66 17.21
N ARG A 167 6.86 -2.84 17.52
CA ARG A 167 5.55 -3.31 17.98
C ARG A 167 4.82 -4.04 16.85
N MET A 168 4.84 -3.50 15.63
CA MET A 168 4.24 -4.15 14.46
C MET A 168 4.90 -5.49 14.16
N SER A 169 6.24 -5.53 14.15
CA SER A 169 7.01 -6.74 13.86
C SER A 169 6.71 -7.85 14.87
N ARG A 170 6.68 -7.52 16.17
CA ARG A 170 6.30 -8.46 17.23
C ARG A 170 4.85 -8.93 17.11
N MET A 171 3.93 -8.06 16.72
CA MET A 171 2.53 -8.44 16.49
C MET A 171 2.41 -9.41 15.31
N LEU A 172 3.08 -9.15 14.18
CA LEU A 172 3.08 -10.07 13.02
C LEU A 172 3.71 -11.41 13.38
N GLN A 173 4.82 -11.41 14.12
CA GLN A 173 5.45 -12.62 14.61
C GLN A 173 4.54 -13.43 15.54
N GLY A 174 3.84 -12.77 16.47
CA GLY A 174 2.87 -13.43 17.37
C GLY A 174 1.61 -13.94 16.67
N LEU A 175 1.40 -13.58 15.40
CA LEU A 175 0.35 -14.11 14.53
C LEU A 175 0.92 -15.12 13.51
N ASP A 176 2.18 -15.55 13.68
CA ASP A 176 2.90 -16.46 12.79
C ASP A 176 2.93 -16.01 11.32
N VAL A 177 2.92 -14.68 11.08
CA VAL A 177 2.98 -14.12 9.73
C VAL A 177 4.45 -13.93 9.31
N PRO A 178 4.93 -14.60 8.25
CA PRO A 178 6.25 -14.35 7.70
C PRO A 178 6.37 -12.92 7.16
N ILE A 179 7.45 -12.23 7.53
CA ILE A 179 7.81 -10.91 7.01
C ILE A 179 8.81 -11.12 5.88
N GLU A 180 8.36 -10.92 4.63
CA GLU A 180 9.16 -11.09 3.40
C GLU A 180 10.36 -10.14 3.38
N PHE A 181 10.15 -8.89 3.81
CA PHE A 181 11.22 -7.96 4.14
C PHE A 181 10.77 -6.91 5.15
N ASN A 182 11.76 -6.38 5.88
CA ASN A 182 11.60 -5.24 6.75
C ASN A 182 12.66 -4.18 6.39
N ASP A 183 12.27 -3.22 5.56
CA ASP A 183 13.13 -2.16 5.05
C ASP A 183 12.86 -0.86 5.82
N THR A 184 13.20 -0.90 7.12
CA THR A 184 12.97 0.19 8.07
C THR A 184 14.28 0.73 8.61
N ALA A 185 14.97 1.56 7.81
CA ALA A 185 16.24 2.16 8.22
C ALA A 185 16.60 3.45 7.46
N GLY A 186 15.66 4.01 6.70
CA GLY A 186 15.96 4.96 5.64
C GLY A 186 16.04 6.42 6.03
N GLY A 187 15.26 6.80 7.05
CA GLY A 187 14.85 8.20 7.20
C GLY A 187 14.24 8.75 5.91
N SER A 188 14.06 10.07 5.83
CA SER A 188 13.45 10.74 4.67
C SER A 188 14.16 10.44 3.33
N SER A 189 15.45 10.09 3.35
CA SER A 189 16.28 9.81 2.17
C SER A 189 16.05 8.43 1.52
N ARG A 190 15.56 7.43 2.27
CA ARG A 190 15.24 6.10 1.71
C ARG A 190 13.77 5.67 1.92
N ASN A 191 12.94 6.53 2.53
CA ASN A 191 11.51 6.29 2.70
C ASN A 191 10.75 6.62 1.41
N GLY A 192 10.88 5.78 0.40
CA GLY A 192 10.14 5.86 -0.88
C GLY A 192 8.70 5.36 -0.81
N THR A 193 8.03 5.27 -1.97
CA THR A 193 6.71 4.66 -2.10
C THR A 193 6.75 3.21 -1.58
N PHE A 194 5.70 2.78 -0.88
CA PHE A 194 5.44 1.36 -0.64
C PHE A 194 4.14 0.94 -1.34
N GLY A 195 4.13 -0.25 -1.92
CA GLY A 195 2.94 -0.80 -2.54
C GLY A 195 2.85 -2.31 -2.48
N ALA A 196 1.68 -2.80 -2.87
CA ALA A 196 1.38 -4.21 -3.04
C ALA A 196 0.47 -4.38 -4.26
N VAL A 197 0.74 -5.42 -5.04
CA VAL A 197 -0.04 -5.79 -6.24
C VAL A 197 -0.34 -7.28 -6.20
N VAL A 198 -1.49 -7.67 -6.77
CA VAL A 198 -1.83 -9.07 -7.03
C VAL A 198 -1.41 -9.39 -8.47
N GLU A 199 -0.54 -10.39 -8.65
CA GLU A 199 -0.06 -10.87 -9.94
C GLU A 199 0.08 -12.40 -9.87
N ASP A 200 -0.35 -13.10 -10.91
CA ASP A 200 -0.19 -14.56 -11.05
C ASP A 200 -0.65 -15.40 -9.84
N GLY A 201 -1.73 -14.98 -9.19
CA GLY A 201 -2.30 -15.69 -8.03
C GLY A 201 -1.51 -15.52 -6.72
N ASP A 202 -0.56 -14.59 -6.67
CA ASP A 202 0.18 -14.22 -5.46
C ASP A 202 0.19 -12.68 -5.27
N VAL A 203 0.73 -12.25 -4.14
CA VAL A 203 0.96 -10.85 -3.79
C VAL A 203 2.44 -10.52 -3.91
N ARG A 204 2.73 -9.42 -4.61
CA ARG A 204 4.07 -8.86 -4.69
C ARG A 204 4.13 -7.51 -4.00
N PHE A 205 5.09 -7.35 -3.09
CA PHE A 205 5.37 -6.08 -2.43
C PHE A 205 6.41 -5.29 -3.21
N VAL A 206 6.21 -3.98 -3.31
CA VAL A 206 7.02 -3.09 -4.14
C VAL A 206 7.42 -1.84 -3.37
N THR A 207 8.63 -1.37 -3.59
CA THR A 207 9.18 -0.16 -2.94
C THR A 207 9.63 0.90 -3.95
N GLN A 208 9.51 0.61 -5.24
CA GLN A 208 9.91 1.49 -6.33
C GLN A 208 8.89 1.43 -7.46
N LEU A 209 8.52 2.61 -7.97
CA LEU A 209 7.63 2.75 -9.12
C LEU A 209 8.44 3.13 -10.35
N VAL A 210 8.14 2.48 -11.47
CA VAL A 210 8.81 2.69 -12.75
C VAL A 210 7.78 3.12 -13.78
N SER A 211 8.09 4.18 -14.52
CA SER A 211 7.31 4.63 -15.67
C SER A 211 7.81 3.91 -16.93
N PRO A 212 6.92 3.42 -17.81
CA PRO A 212 7.27 2.78 -19.08
C PRO A 212 7.94 3.73 -20.09
N GLY A 213 8.18 5.00 -19.73
CA GLY A 213 8.73 6.03 -20.61
C GLY A 213 7.66 6.63 -21.54
N ARG A 214 8.03 7.71 -22.24
CA ARG A 214 7.24 8.18 -23.39
C ARG A 214 7.55 7.24 -24.55
N ARG A 215 6.53 6.54 -25.05
CA ARG A 215 6.58 6.00 -26.41
C ARG A 215 6.35 7.14 -27.39
#